data_AF-A0A183NRS8-F1
#
_entry.id   AF-A0A183NRS8-F1
#
_cell.length_a   1.000
_cell.length_b   1.000
_cell.length_c   1.000
_cell.angle_alpha   90.00
_cell.angle_beta   90.00
_cell.angle_gamma   90.00
#
_symmetry.space_group_name_H-M   'P 1'
#
loop_
_entity.id
_entity.type
_entity.pdbx_description
1 polymer ?
#
loop_
_entity_poly.entity_id
_entity_poly.type
_entity_poly.pdbx_seq_one_letter_code
_entity_poly.pdbx_strand_id
1 'polypeptide(L)'
;MRKYFFNDKEHGFFKTQKRESPMNNPMADPSMATEMLRSNALNMVPMIVIGSWINWAFSGFLTTKVPFPLTYRFKPMLQRGCESLTSLDASWVSSASWYFLNIFGLRSMYGLVLGSDNAADNSMILPDHQVPTPQAPQDMQKAFKAEWEALEVVDHHWALADCETRLLNRLS
;
A
#
# COMPACT_ATOMS: atom_id res chain seq x y z
N MET A 1 39.99 7.66 3.62
CA MET A 1 39.69 9.03 3.13
C MET A 1 38.19 9.36 3.12
N ARG A 2 37.33 8.66 2.37
CA ARG A 2 35.89 9.01 2.31
C ARG A 2 35.15 8.87 3.64
N LYS A 3 35.35 7.77 4.38
CA LYS A 3 34.78 7.59 5.74
C LYS A 3 35.17 8.73 6.69
N TYR A 4 36.43 9.19 6.62
CA TYR A 4 36.92 10.33 7.41
C TYR A 4 36.21 11.63 7.01
N PHE A 5 36.07 11.92 5.71
CA PHE A 5 35.36 13.12 5.23
C PHE A 5 33.89 13.20 5.68
N PHE A 6 33.20 12.05 5.74
CA PHE A 6 31.79 12.01 6.16
C PHE A 6 31.62 11.97 7.69
N ASN A 7 32.47 11.23 8.40
CA ASN A 7 32.29 10.92 9.83
C ASN A 7 33.13 11.77 10.79
N ASP A 8 33.96 12.70 10.29
CA ASP A 8 34.82 13.52 11.16
C ASP A 8 34.01 14.32 12.19
N LYS A 9 34.51 14.37 13.43
CA LYS A 9 33.80 14.91 14.59
C LYS A 9 33.69 16.44 14.55
N GLU A 10 34.60 17.10 13.83
CA GLU A 10 34.68 18.56 13.72
C GLU A 10 34.32 19.08 12.32
N HIS A 11 34.77 18.43 11.24
CA HIS A 11 34.54 18.89 9.86
C HIS A 11 33.68 17.95 9.01
N GLY A 12 33.11 16.90 9.60
CA GLY A 12 32.31 15.90 8.88
C GLY A 12 31.06 16.48 8.25
N PHE A 13 30.80 16.11 6.99
CA PHE A 13 29.65 16.59 6.21
C PHE A 13 28.32 16.47 6.96
N PHE A 14 28.10 15.37 7.69
CA PHE A 14 26.88 15.10 8.45
C PHE A 14 26.67 16.01 9.67
N LYS A 15 27.72 16.67 10.18
CA LYS A 15 27.62 17.63 11.29
C LYS A 15 27.54 19.08 10.83
N THR A 16 28.30 19.44 9.79
CA THR A 16 28.38 20.82 9.29
C THR A 16 27.14 21.21 8.51
N GLN A 17 26.51 20.26 7.81
CA GLN A 17 25.33 20.54 7.00
C GLN A 17 24.03 20.41 7.82
N LYS A 18 23.75 21.43 8.64
CA LYS A 18 22.41 21.61 9.22
C LYS A 18 21.48 22.18 8.16
N ARG A 19 20.78 21.32 7.42
CA ARG A 19 19.60 21.75 6.69
C ARG A 19 18.49 21.96 7.69
N GLU A 20 17.83 23.12 7.62
CA GLU A 20 16.58 23.34 8.34
C GLU A 20 15.63 22.24 7.90
N SER A 21 15.25 21.40 8.84
CA SER A 21 14.14 20.49 8.66
C SER A 21 12.92 21.35 8.35
N PRO A 22 12.20 21.12 7.24
CA PRO A 22 10.83 21.57 7.13
C PRO A 22 10.01 20.70 8.09
N MET A 23 10.29 20.82 9.39
CA MET A 23 9.56 20.20 10.47
C MET A 23 8.30 21.05 10.67
N ASN A 24 7.50 21.15 9.61
CA ASN A 24 6.07 21.27 9.84
C ASN A 24 5.63 19.83 10.08
N ASN A 25 5.24 19.55 11.31
CA ASN A 25 4.74 18.25 11.76
C ASN A 25 3.85 17.65 10.64
N PRO A 26 3.98 16.36 10.26
CA PRO A 26 3.07 15.73 9.28
C PRO A 26 1.59 15.80 9.70
N MET A 27 1.33 16.10 10.98
CA MET A 27 0.01 16.36 11.55
C MET A 27 -0.38 17.84 11.60
N ALA A 28 0.57 18.77 11.40
CA ALA A 28 0.38 20.21 11.36
C ALA A 28 0.19 20.74 9.94
N ASP A 29 0.54 19.96 8.90
CA ASP A 29 0.25 20.33 7.52
C ASP A 29 -1.00 19.59 7.00
N PRO A 30 -2.20 20.17 7.17
CA PRO A 30 -3.45 19.57 6.70
C PRO A 30 -3.47 19.35 5.18
N SER A 31 -2.55 19.98 4.42
CA SER A 31 -2.42 19.85 2.97
C SER A 31 -1.92 18.46 2.51
N MET A 32 -0.89 17.90 3.16
CA MET A 32 -0.34 16.58 2.81
C MET A 32 -1.28 15.43 3.21
N ALA A 33 -1.90 15.54 4.39
CA ALA A 33 -2.90 14.58 4.83
C ALA A 33 -4.14 14.60 3.92
N THR A 34 -4.59 15.78 3.50
CA THR A 34 -5.69 15.89 2.52
C THR A 34 -5.30 15.40 1.13
N GLU A 35 -4.05 15.54 0.70
CA GLU A 35 -3.59 15.03 -0.59
C GLU A 35 -3.56 13.48 -0.65
N MET A 36 -3.12 12.82 0.42
CA MET A 36 -3.19 11.35 0.55
C MET A 36 -4.64 10.85 0.65
N LEU A 37 -5.47 11.51 1.45
CA LEU A 37 -6.89 11.19 1.57
C LEU A 37 -7.62 11.41 0.24
N ARG A 38 -7.30 12.49 -0.48
CA ARG A 38 -7.85 12.79 -1.81
C ARG A 38 -7.44 11.72 -2.81
N SER A 39 -6.18 11.28 -2.78
CA SER A 39 -5.70 10.19 -3.64
C SER A 39 -6.47 8.88 -3.39
N ASN A 40 -6.67 8.50 -2.12
CA ASN A 40 -7.48 7.32 -1.78
C ASN A 40 -8.96 7.51 -2.18
N ALA A 41 -9.53 8.68 -1.88
CA ALA A 41 -10.90 9.01 -2.22
C ALA A 41 -11.16 8.98 -3.73
N LEU A 42 -10.22 9.43 -4.57
CA LEU A 42 -10.35 9.38 -6.02
C LEU A 42 -10.49 7.96 -6.57
N ASN A 43 -9.93 6.96 -5.89
CA ASN A 43 -10.08 5.55 -6.25
C ASN A 43 -11.34 4.90 -5.64
N MET A 44 -11.70 5.30 -4.42
CA MET A 44 -12.85 4.73 -3.70
C MET A 44 -14.20 5.31 -4.16
N VAL A 45 -14.24 6.61 -4.48
CA VAL A 45 -15.49 7.31 -4.87
C VAL A 45 -16.13 6.69 -6.11
N PRO A 46 -15.40 6.39 -7.21
CA PRO A 46 -16.00 5.73 -8.37
C PRO A 46 -16.62 4.37 -8.02
N MET A 47 -15.95 3.57 -7.19
CA MET A 47 -16.43 2.25 -6.78
C MET A 47 -17.73 2.35 -5.97
N ILE A 48 -17.81 3.29 -5.03
CA ILE A 48 -19.03 3.50 -4.23
C ILE A 48 -20.15 4.07 -5.08
N VAL A 49 -19.89 5.08 -5.92
CA VAL A 49 -20.90 5.72 -6.77
C VAL A 49 -21.53 4.71 -7.73
N ILE A 50 -20.71 3.89 -8.40
CA ILE A 50 -21.20 2.85 -9.31
C ILE A 50 -21.97 1.78 -8.52
N GLY A 51 -21.47 1.36 -7.35
CA GLY A 51 -22.18 0.42 -6.47
C GLY A 51 -23.55 0.94 -6.01
N SER A 52 -23.63 2.21 -5.61
CA SER A 52 -24.88 2.89 -5.26
C SER A 52 -25.83 3.02 -6.45
N TRP A 53 -25.30 3.32 -7.64
CA TRP A 53 -26.10 3.37 -8.87
C TRP A 53 -26.70 2.01 -9.22
N ILE A 54 -25.90 0.94 -9.15
CA ILE A 54 -26.37 -0.43 -9.39
C ILE A 54 -27.43 -0.83 -8.36
N ASN A 55 -27.22 -0.49 -7.09
CA ASN A 55 -28.18 -0.76 -6.04
C ASN A 55 -29.51 -0.02 -6.26
N TRP A 56 -29.48 1.22 -6.77
CA TRP A 56 -30.69 1.97 -7.10
C TRP A 56 -31.39 1.44 -8.37
N ALA A 57 -30.65 1.23 -9.45
CA ALA A 57 -31.19 0.83 -10.75
C ALA A 57 -31.68 -0.62 -10.80
N PHE A 58 -31.03 -1.53 -10.06
CA PHE A 58 -31.32 -2.96 -10.05
C PHE A 58 -31.69 -3.47 -8.63
N SER A 59 -32.39 -2.64 -7.85
CA SER A 59 -32.95 -3.05 -6.55
C SER A 59 -34.12 -4.03 -6.75
N GLY A 60 -34.33 -4.95 -5.80
CA GLY A 60 -35.48 -5.85 -5.78
C GLY A 60 -35.40 -7.10 -6.66
N PHE A 61 -34.28 -7.35 -7.35
CA PHE A 61 -34.06 -8.54 -8.17
C PHE A 61 -32.83 -9.34 -7.75
N LEU A 62 -32.91 -10.66 -7.94
CA LEU A 62 -31.80 -11.60 -7.77
C LEU A 62 -31.04 -11.75 -9.08
N THR A 63 -29.71 -11.72 -9.03
CA THR A 63 -28.89 -11.78 -10.24
C THR A 63 -28.40 -13.19 -10.52
N THR A 64 -27.82 -13.86 -9.53
CA THR A 64 -27.25 -15.19 -9.74
C THR A 64 -27.21 -16.01 -8.45
N LYS A 65 -27.06 -17.33 -8.63
CA LYS A 65 -26.83 -18.30 -7.56
C LYS A 65 -25.37 -18.71 -7.56
N VAL A 66 -24.73 -18.56 -6.42
CA VAL A 66 -23.33 -18.95 -6.20
C VAL A 66 -23.26 -20.48 -5.97
N PRO A 67 -22.28 -21.20 -6.54
CA PRO A 67 -22.22 -22.68 -6.51
C PRO A 67 -21.69 -23.27 -5.19
N PHE A 68 -21.47 -22.46 -4.17
CA PHE A 68 -21.03 -22.89 -2.84
C PHE A 68 -22.05 -22.47 -1.77
N PRO A 69 -22.19 -23.21 -0.66
CA PRO A 69 -23.05 -22.83 0.44
C PRO A 69 -22.43 -21.67 1.23
N LEU A 70 -23.20 -20.60 1.48
CA LEU A 70 -22.76 -19.46 2.28
C LEU A 70 -23.44 -19.43 3.65
N THR A 71 -22.70 -18.96 4.66
CA THR A 71 -23.23 -18.80 6.02
C THR A 71 -24.34 -17.75 6.07
N TYR A 72 -25.41 -18.03 6.82
CA TYR A 72 -26.57 -17.14 6.99
C TYR A 72 -26.22 -15.72 7.47
N ARG A 73 -25.06 -15.54 8.13
CA ARG A 73 -24.55 -14.23 8.57
C ARG A 73 -24.24 -13.27 7.41
N PHE A 74 -23.93 -13.78 6.22
CA PHE A 74 -23.69 -12.97 5.03
C PHE A 74 -24.98 -12.57 4.30
N LYS A 75 -26.12 -13.19 4.65
CA LYS A 75 -27.42 -12.93 4.02
C LYS A 75 -27.80 -11.44 3.95
N PRO A 76 -27.77 -10.65 5.04
CA PRO A 76 -28.11 -9.22 4.97
C PRO A 76 -27.14 -8.40 4.09
N MET A 77 -25.90 -8.87 3.93
CA MET A 77 -24.90 -8.21 3.08
C MET A 77 -25.08 -8.58 1.59
N LEU A 78 -25.50 -9.81 1.31
CA LEU A 78 -25.64 -10.36 -0.05
C LEU A 78 -27.01 -10.12 -0.68
N GLN A 79 -28.03 -9.90 0.15
CA GLN A 79 -29.41 -9.67 -0.28
C GLN A 79 -29.86 -8.23 0.00
N ARG A 80 -28.90 -7.31 0.16
CA ARG A 80 -29.18 -5.88 0.35
C ARG A 80 -30.01 -5.38 -0.84
N GLY A 81 -31.22 -4.87 -0.56
CA GLY A 81 -32.21 -4.46 -1.57
C GLY A 81 -33.24 -5.52 -1.98
N CYS A 82 -33.21 -6.73 -1.39
CA CYS A 82 -34.18 -7.82 -1.63
C CYS A 82 -34.72 -8.40 -0.30
N GLU A 83 -34.90 -7.54 0.72
CA GLU A 83 -35.24 -7.94 2.10
C GLU A 83 -36.64 -8.58 2.24
N SER A 84 -37.50 -8.45 1.23
CA SER A 84 -38.84 -9.07 1.22
C SER A 84 -38.82 -10.60 1.03
N LEU A 85 -37.70 -11.21 0.61
CA LEU A 85 -37.55 -12.65 0.42
C LEU A 85 -36.80 -13.32 1.58
N THR A 86 -37.39 -13.31 2.77
CA THR A 86 -36.81 -13.86 4.00
C THR A 86 -36.59 -15.37 3.96
N SER A 87 -37.35 -16.12 3.16
CA SER A 87 -37.26 -17.59 3.07
C SER A 87 -36.18 -18.11 2.11
N LEU A 88 -35.49 -17.22 1.40
CA LEU A 88 -34.54 -17.61 0.37
C LEU A 88 -33.16 -18.00 0.95
N ASP A 89 -32.52 -18.98 0.32
CA ASP A 89 -31.18 -19.45 0.68
C ASP A 89 -30.10 -18.37 0.46
N ALA A 90 -29.06 -18.37 1.28
CA ALA A 90 -27.97 -17.39 1.25
C ALA A 90 -27.08 -17.50 0.00
N SER A 91 -27.23 -18.55 -0.80
CA SER A 91 -26.56 -18.71 -2.10
C SER A 91 -27.03 -17.72 -3.17
N TRP A 92 -28.20 -17.11 -2.97
CA TRP A 92 -28.79 -16.16 -3.90
C TRP A 92 -28.32 -14.74 -3.61
N VAL A 93 -27.73 -14.11 -4.64
CA VAL A 93 -27.01 -12.85 -4.51
C VAL A 93 -27.72 -11.75 -5.30
N SER A 94 -27.85 -10.56 -4.71
CA SER A 94 -28.39 -9.37 -5.37
C SER A 94 -27.39 -8.74 -6.33
N SER A 95 -27.89 -7.83 -7.18
CA SER A 95 -27.09 -7.08 -8.16
C SER A 95 -25.91 -6.33 -7.54
N ALA A 96 -26.11 -5.69 -6.38
CA ALA A 96 -25.07 -4.95 -5.66
C ALA A 96 -23.96 -5.88 -5.15
N SER A 97 -24.33 -7.03 -4.60
CA SER A 97 -23.38 -7.98 -4.04
C SER A 97 -22.61 -8.73 -5.14
N TRP A 98 -23.25 -8.95 -6.31
CA TRP A 98 -22.57 -9.43 -7.51
C TRP A 98 -21.50 -8.44 -8.00
N TYR A 99 -21.79 -7.13 -7.99
CA TYR A 99 -20.82 -6.09 -8.32
C TYR A 99 -19.60 -6.10 -7.40
N PHE A 100 -19.82 -6.17 -6.08
CA PHE A 100 -18.72 -6.26 -5.12
C PHE A 100 -17.86 -7.52 -5.33
N LEU A 101 -18.49 -8.67 -5.60
CA LEU A 101 -17.78 -9.91 -5.90
C LEU A 101 -16.87 -9.75 -7.13
N ASN A 102 -17.37 -9.12 -8.20
CA ASN A 102 -16.59 -8.85 -9.40
C ASN A 102 -15.39 -7.93 -9.12
N ILE A 103 -15.54 -6.88 -8.32
CA ILE A 103 -14.41 -5.98 -8.01
C ILE A 103 -13.32 -6.68 -7.20
N PHE A 104 -13.70 -7.48 -6.20
CA PHE A 104 -12.73 -8.20 -5.39
C PHE A 104 -12.03 -9.31 -6.19
N GLY A 105 -12.74 -10.02 -7.08
CA GLY A 105 -12.18 -11.10 -7.88
C GLY A 105 -11.34 -10.63 -9.07
N LEU A 106 -11.75 -9.55 -9.75
CA LEU A 106 -11.10 -9.07 -10.97
C LEU A 106 -9.79 -8.35 -10.69
N ARG A 107 -9.54 -7.88 -9.47
CA ARG A 107 -8.31 -7.19 -9.13
C ARG A 107 -7.05 -8.02 -9.41
N SER A 108 -7.06 -9.29 -9.01
CA SER A 108 -5.92 -10.20 -9.28
C SER A 108 -5.73 -10.44 -10.78
N MET A 109 -6.83 -10.44 -11.54
CA MET A 109 -6.78 -10.56 -13.00
C MET A 109 -6.23 -9.30 -13.65
N TYR A 110 -6.61 -8.11 -13.19
CA TYR A 110 -6.05 -6.85 -13.69
C TYR A 110 -4.55 -6.75 -13.41
N GLY A 111 -4.10 -7.16 -12.22
CA GLY A 111 -2.66 -7.25 -11.89
C GLY A 111 -1.87 -8.14 -12.87
N LEU A 112 -2.44 -9.28 -13.28
CA LEU A 112 -1.80 -10.17 -14.24
C LEU A 112 -1.77 -9.59 -15.66
N VAL A 113 -2.84 -8.92 -16.08
CA VAL A 113 -3.00 -8.42 -17.46
C VAL A 113 -2.21 -7.14 -17.70
N LEU A 114 -2.21 -6.20 -16.75
CA LEU A 114 -1.59 -4.89 -16.94
C LEU A 114 -0.26 -4.71 -16.15
N GLY A 115 0.14 -5.67 -15.29
CA GLY A 115 1.42 -5.66 -14.55
C GLY A 115 1.36 -5.08 -13.13
N SER A 116 2.51 -4.89 -12.48
CA SER A 116 2.57 -4.49 -11.06
C SER A 116 2.22 -3.01 -10.79
N ASP A 117 2.19 -2.17 -11.82
CA ASP A 117 2.00 -0.70 -11.72
C ASP A 117 0.55 -0.26 -12.00
N ASN A 118 -0.42 -1.14 -11.75
CA ASN A 118 -1.81 -0.84 -12.08
C ASN A 118 -2.48 0.02 -11.03
N ALA A 119 -3.13 1.08 -11.49
CA ALA A 119 -4.08 1.87 -10.69
C ALA A 119 -5.24 1.04 -10.10
N ALA A 120 -5.43 -0.21 -10.56
CA ALA A 120 -6.39 -1.16 -10.02
C ALA A 120 -5.88 -1.91 -8.76
N ASP A 121 -4.58 -1.86 -8.46
CA ASP A 121 -4.02 -2.47 -7.26
C ASP A 121 -4.33 -1.64 -6.01
N ASN A 122 -5.59 -1.73 -5.61
CA ASN A 122 -6.17 -1.06 -4.46
C ASN A 122 -5.74 -1.69 -3.12
N SER A 123 -4.45 -1.89 -2.86
CA SER A 123 -3.92 -2.57 -1.65
C SER A 123 -4.24 -1.82 -0.37
N MET A 124 -4.99 -0.72 -0.47
CA MET A 124 -5.41 0.16 0.59
C MET A 124 -6.93 0.11 0.91
N ILE A 125 -7.71 -0.86 0.38
CA ILE A 125 -9.16 -0.96 0.69
C ILE A 125 -9.46 -1.73 1.99
N LEU A 126 -8.49 -2.41 2.60
CA LEU A 126 -8.60 -2.84 3.98
C LEU A 126 -7.65 -1.99 4.82
N PRO A 127 -8.15 -1.05 5.65
CA PRO A 127 -7.36 -0.56 6.76
C PRO A 127 -7.27 -1.73 7.74
N ASP A 128 -6.32 -2.64 7.49
CA ASP A 128 -5.65 -3.21 8.64
C ASP A 128 -5.14 -2.02 9.47
N HIS A 129 -5.22 -2.11 10.78
CA HIS A 129 -5.01 -1.01 11.72
C HIS A 129 -3.55 -0.50 11.77
N GLN A 130 -2.80 -0.71 10.70
CA GLN A 130 -1.56 -0.05 10.41
C GLN A 130 -1.87 1.03 9.38
N VAL A 131 -2.15 2.23 9.88
CA VAL A 131 -1.95 3.46 9.11
C VAL A 131 -0.60 3.27 8.38
N PRO A 132 -0.55 3.21 7.04
CA PRO A 132 0.73 3.31 6.37
C PRO A 132 1.23 4.66 6.80
N THR A 133 2.18 4.66 7.73
CA THR A 133 2.78 5.89 8.21
C THR A 133 3.24 6.54 6.93
N PRO A 134 2.72 7.72 6.55
CA PRO A 134 3.40 8.49 5.54
C PRO A 134 4.84 8.47 6.03
N GLN A 135 5.79 8.08 5.17
CA GLN A 135 7.18 8.41 5.47
C GLN A 135 7.16 9.93 5.60
N ALA A 136 6.98 10.39 6.84
CA ALA A 136 7.18 11.76 7.22
C ALA A 136 8.50 12.11 6.55
N PRO A 137 8.58 13.20 5.76
CA PRO A 137 9.81 13.56 5.07
C PRO A 137 10.92 13.40 6.10
N GLN A 138 11.79 12.40 5.87
CA GLN A 138 12.67 11.91 6.92
C GLN A 138 13.39 13.14 7.44
N ASP A 139 13.25 13.40 8.74
CA ASP A 139 13.87 14.55 9.37
C ASP A 139 15.33 14.52 8.98
N MET A 140 15.78 15.39 8.06
CA MET A 140 17.07 15.18 7.40
C MET A 140 18.20 15.17 8.42
N GLN A 141 18.03 15.87 9.54
CA GLN A 141 18.94 15.83 10.68
C GLN A 141 18.96 14.48 11.41
N LYS A 142 17.80 13.83 11.59
CA LYS A 142 17.72 12.48 12.15
C LYS A 142 18.28 11.45 11.17
N ALA A 143 18.01 11.60 9.88
CA ALA A 143 18.58 10.76 8.83
C ALA A 143 20.12 10.90 8.78
N PHE A 144 20.66 12.12 8.82
CA PHE A 144 22.10 12.35 8.86
C PHE A 144 22.76 11.79 10.13
N LYS A 145 22.09 11.87 11.28
CA LYS A 145 22.59 11.26 12.51
C LYS A 145 22.59 9.73 12.42
N ALA A 146 21.51 9.13 11.91
CA ALA A 146 21.42 7.68 11.73
C ALA A 146 22.47 7.15 10.75
N GLU A 147 22.70 7.86 9.64
CA GLU A 147 23.76 7.53 8.67
C GLU A 147 25.17 7.71 9.25
N TRP A 148 25.39 8.74 10.08
CA TRP A 148 26.67 8.94 10.79
C TRP A 148 26.97 7.77 11.76
N GLU A 149 25.99 7.38 12.57
CA GLU A 149 26.10 6.22 13.48
C GLU A 149 26.32 4.91 12.73
N ALA A 150 25.58 4.69 11.63
CA ALA A 150 25.73 3.50 10.79
C ALA A 150 27.13 3.44 10.15
N LEU A 151 27.61 4.56 9.59
CA LEU A 151 28.91 4.63 8.93
C LEU A 151 30.08 4.49 9.93
N GLU A 152 29.89 4.86 11.20
CA GLU A 152 30.89 4.66 12.25
C GLU A 152 31.24 3.16 12.42
N VAL A 153 30.23 2.30 12.36
CA VAL A 153 30.36 0.84 12.56
C VAL A 153 30.91 0.09 11.33
N VAL A 154 30.88 0.70 10.13
CA VAL A 154 31.31 0.00 8.91
C VAL A 154 32.83 -0.11 8.81
N ASP A 155 33.33 -1.34 8.77
CA ASP A 155 34.74 -1.63 8.46
C ASP A 155 34.96 -1.89 6.96
N HIS A 156 36.15 -1.51 6.49
CA HIS A 156 36.50 -1.71 5.09
C HIS A 156 36.89 -3.18 4.84
N HIS A 157 36.04 -3.89 4.09
CA HIS A 157 36.38 -5.20 3.56
C HIS A 157 36.86 -5.06 2.10
N TRP A 158 38.13 -5.35 1.85
CA TRP A 158 38.72 -5.28 0.51
C TRP A 158 38.31 -6.52 -0.30
N ALA A 159 37.32 -6.38 -1.18
CA ALA A 159 36.77 -7.49 -1.97
C ALA A 159 37.69 -8.02 -3.09
N LEU A 160 38.73 -7.26 -3.46
CA LEU A 160 39.70 -7.61 -4.51
C LEU A 160 40.97 -8.31 -3.97
N ALA A 161 41.04 -8.68 -2.69
CA ALA A 161 42.27 -9.22 -2.09
C ALA A 161 42.61 -10.61 -2.66
N ASP A 162 41.58 -11.43 -2.87
CA ASP A 162 41.71 -12.77 -3.46
C ASP A 162 41.23 -12.82 -4.93
N CYS A 163 41.28 -11.69 -5.64
CA CYS A 163 40.74 -11.66 -7.02
C CYS A 163 41.48 -12.61 -7.95
N GLU A 164 42.80 -12.72 -7.81
CA GLU A 164 43.68 -13.59 -8.61
C GLU A 164 43.39 -15.07 -8.32
N THR A 165 43.32 -15.45 -7.04
CA THR A 165 43.00 -16.82 -6.60
C THR A 165 41.61 -17.27 -7.06
N ARG A 166 40.59 -16.39 -6.96
CA ARG A 166 39.24 -16.68 -7.46
C ARG A 166 39.18 -16.82 -8.97
N LEU A 167 40.02 -16.08 -9.70
CA LEU A 167 40.06 -16.13 -11.16
C LEU A 167 40.72 -17.43 -11.63
N LEU A 168 41.84 -17.82 -11.01
CA LEU A 168 42.52 -19.08 -11.29
C LEU A 168 41.64 -20.29 -10.98
N ASN A 169 40.92 -20.29 -9.85
CA ASN A 169 40.00 -21.39 -9.48
C ASN A 169 38.75 -21.51 -10.38
N ARG A 170 38.41 -20.48 -11.18
CA ARG A 170 37.34 -20.59 -12.19
C ARG A 170 37.82 -21.08 -13.55
N LEU A 171 39.13 -21.02 -13.80
CA LEU A 171 39.75 -21.36 -15.08
C LEU A 171 40.34 -22.79 -15.08
N SER A 172 40.62 -23.36 -13.91
CA SER A 172 40.94 -24.79 -13.71
C SER A 172 39.68 -25.64 -13.67
#